data_AF-R7VD21-F1
#
_entry.id   AF-R7VD21-F1
#
_cell.length_a   1.000
_cell.length_b   1.000
_cell.length_c   1.000
_cell.angle_alpha   90.00
_cell.angle_beta   90.00
_cell.angle_gamma   90.00
#
_symmetry.space_group_name_H-M   'P 1'
#
loop_
_entity.id
_entity.type
_entity.pdbx_description
1 polymer ?
#
loop_
_entity_poly.entity_id
_entity_poly.type
_entity_poly.pdbx_seq_one_letter_code
_entity_poly.pdbx_strand_id
1 'polypeptide(L)'
;MRRSLSAATPSWGLLLALTSTVVSIDPSDSVSTTQPSLWKLLCSSNVCRNGECYVIGNQPKCVCDDLFTGDRCQYVNLKSVDTVTIGCTVIFQWKRPPRLRGYSFVYFRLDSTDHVLYKNGIYMKDNDRSTLVGKLDRQNADYRVCLEDEYTADLVVRTKALDNLNNCVVVRTEPDYHTLVAYIFAAMLGCVVVILIYYQRDKLELLFFSKPMFLYTKPKPEEEEEQQN
;
A
#
# COMPACT_ATOMS: atom_id res chain seq x y z
N MET A 1 -86.84 39.23 9.27
CA MET A 1 -86.54 40.63 8.90
C MET A 1 -85.37 40.64 7.91
N ARG A 2 -85.49 41.37 6.78
CA ARG A 2 -84.50 41.70 5.72
C ARG A 2 -84.01 40.51 4.85
N ARG A 3 -84.37 40.40 3.55
CA ARG A 3 -83.81 41.08 2.32
C ARG A 3 -82.30 40.78 2.17
N SER A 4 -81.71 40.30 1.06
CA SER A 4 -81.86 40.56 -0.40
C SER A 4 -80.95 39.52 -1.12
N LEU A 5 -81.35 38.74 -2.14
CA LEU A 5 -81.35 38.99 -3.60
C LEU A 5 -80.07 39.65 -4.19
N SER A 6 -79.36 38.90 -5.06
CA SER A 6 -78.81 39.27 -6.40
C SER A 6 -77.88 38.13 -6.89
N ALA A 7 -78.25 37.32 -7.89
CA ALA A 7 -78.27 37.57 -9.35
C ALA A 7 -76.89 37.40 -10.02
N ALA A 8 -76.76 36.41 -10.90
CA ALA A 8 -76.24 36.51 -12.28
C ALA A 8 -76.03 35.13 -12.92
N THR A 9 -76.48 35.00 -14.16
CA THR A 9 -76.53 33.83 -15.05
C THR A 9 -75.28 33.79 -15.98
N PRO A 10 -75.29 33.13 -17.16
CA PRO A 10 -74.69 31.82 -17.41
C PRO A 10 -73.53 31.88 -18.43
N SER A 11 -72.73 30.81 -18.58
CA SER A 11 -71.88 30.66 -19.78
C SER A 11 -71.74 29.21 -20.21
N TRP A 12 -71.73 29.06 -21.52
CA TRP A 12 -71.94 27.83 -22.28
C TRP A 12 -70.72 26.90 -22.31
N GLY A 13 -71.02 25.60 -22.41
CA GLY A 13 -70.46 24.68 -23.41
C GLY A 13 -68.97 24.37 -23.37
N LEU A 14 -68.64 23.08 -23.18
CA LEU A 14 -67.91 22.31 -24.19
C LEU A 14 -67.99 20.81 -23.82
N LEU A 15 -68.67 20.03 -24.66
CA LEU A 15 -68.62 18.58 -24.67
C LEU A 15 -67.29 18.15 -25.31
N LEU A 16 -66.39 17.53 -24.55
CA LEU A 16 -65.23 16.83 -25.11
C LEU A 16 -65.62 15.38 -25.38
N ALA A 17 -65.72 15.06 -26.67
CA ALA A 17 -65.84 13.69 -27.16
C ALA A 17 -64.47 12.98 -27.00
N LEU A 18 -64.47 11.87 -26.27
CA LEU A 18 -63.34 10.94 -26.20
C LEU A 18 -63.34 10.10 -27.47
N THR A 19 -62.36 10.32 -28.37
CA THR A 19 -62.07 9.42 -29.47
C THR A 19 -61.12 8.33 -28.97
N SER A 20 -61.65 7.12 -28.74
CA SER A 20 -60.82 5.93 -28.50
C SER A 20 -60.23 5.46 -29.82
N THR A 21 -58.93 5.65 -30.03
CA THR A 21 -58.21 4.98 -31.11
C THR A 21 -57.94 3.53 -30.70
N VAL A 22 -58.75 2.61 -31.23
CA VAL A 22 -58.47 1.18 -31.17
C VAL A 22 -57.38 0.90 -32.21
N VAL A 23 -56.15 0.69 -31.74
CA VAL A 23 -55.06 0.16 -32.57
C VAL A 23 -55.25 -1.35 -32.64
N SER A 24 -55.74 -1.84 -33.78
CA SER A 24 -55.70 -3.26 -34.13
C SER A 24 -54.25 -3.64 -34.40
N ILE A 25 -53.68 -4.47 -33.53
CA ILE A 25 -52.39 -5.12 -33.75
C ILE A 25 -52.70 -6.46 -34.43
N ASP A 26 -52.25 -6.61 -35.68
CA ASP A 26 -52.34 -7.87 -36.43
C ASP A 26 -51.51 -8.97 -35.71
N PRO A 27 -52.06 -10.19 -35.52
CA PRO A 27 -51.32 -11.31 -34.97
C PRO A 27 -50.57 -12.01 -36.12
N SER A 28 -49.57 -11.34 -36.70
CA SER A 28 -48.76 -11.93 -37.76
C SER A 28 -47.32 -11.40 -37.78
N ASP A 29 -46.78 -11.04 -36.63
CA ASP A 29 -45.33 -11.02 -36.44
C ASP A 29 -44.91 -12.34 -35.82
N SER A 30 -44.49 -13.26 -36.69
CA SER A 30 -43.65 -14.39 -36.32
C SER A 30 -42.35 -13.85 -35.73
N VAL A 31 -42.36 -13.58 -34.41
CA VAL A 31 -41.15 -13.40 -33.61
C VAL A 31 -40.42 -14.72 -33.63
N SER A 32 -39.53 -14.85 -34.61
CA SER A 32 -38.51 -15.87 -34.69
C SER A 32 -37.68 -15.79 -33.41
N THR A 33 -38.06 -16.60 -32.43
CA THR A 33 -37.36 -16.77 -31.16
C THR A 33 -36.09 -17.58 -31.45
N THR A 34 -35.08 -16.92 -31.98
CA THR A 34 -33.71 -17.41 -31.96
C THR A 34 -33.06 -16.86 -30.69
N GLN A 35 -33.43 -17.43 -29.54
CA GLN A 35 -32.78 -17.17 -28.26
C GLN A 35 -31.60 -18.15 -28.09
N PRO A 36 -30.42 -17.82 -28.64
CA PRO A 36 -29.17 -18.20 -27.99
C PRO A 36 -28.17 -17.03 -27.99
N SER A 37 -28.46 -15.90 -27.34
CA SER A 37 -27.44 -14.85 -27.21
C SER A 37 -27.64 -13.75 -26.15
N LEU A 38 -28.77 -13.67 -25.44
CA LEU A 38 -28.96 -12.59 -24.46
C LEU A 38 -27.92 -12.63 -23.32
N TRP A 39 -27.60 -13.84 -22.84
CA TRP A 39 -26.53 -14.05 -21.85
C TRP A 39 -25.16 -13.66 -22.41
N LYS A 40 -24.91 -13.97 -23.68
CA LYS A 40 -23.66 -13.65 -24.37
C LYS A 40 -23.54 -12.15 -24.53
N LEU A 41 -24.61 -11.42 -24.85
CA LEU A 41 -24.55 -9.96 -24.97
C LEU A 41 -24.32 -9.28 -23.61
N LEU A 42 -25.08 -9.65 -22.58
CA LEU A 42 -25.04 -9.03 -21.24
C LEU A 42 -23.75 -9.36 -20.46
N CYS A 43 -23.16 -10.54 -20.67
CA CYS A 43 -21.91 -10.94 -20.03
C CYS A 43 -20.69 -10.94 -20.97
N SER A 44 -20.81 -10.56 -22.26
CA SER A 44 -19.66 -10.46 -23.17
C SER A 44 -18.71 -9.32 -22.81
N SER A 45 -19.19 -8.29 -22.15
CA SER A 45 -18.48 -7.04 -21.90
C SER A 45 -17.86 -7.00 -20.51
N ASN A 46 -17.07 -8.01 -20.13
CA ASN A 46 -16.22 -8.01 -18.92
C ASN A 46 -16.86 -7.28 -17.70
N VAL A 47 -18.15 -7.57 -17.47
CA VAL A 47 -18.97 -6.82 -16.52
C VAL A 47 -18.43 -7.06 -15.11
N CYS A 48 -18.08 -8.30 -14.83
CA CYS A 48 -17.42 -8.73 -13.62
C CYS A 48 -15.91 -8.69 -13.83
N ARG A 49 -15.23 -7.95 -12.98
CA ARG A 49 -13.79 -7.74 -13.08
C ARG A 49 -12.99 -8.93 -12.57
N ASN A 50 -13.43 -9.47 -11.43
CA ASN A 50 -12.80 -10.58 -10.71
C ASN A 50 -13.88 -11.54 -10.22
N GLY A 51 -14.52 -12.24 -11.15
CA GLY A 51 -15.57 -13.18 -10.85
C GLY A 51 -16.30 -13.67 -12.08
N GLU A 52 -17.35 -14.43 -11.84
CA GLU A 52 -18.18 -15.01 -12.89
C GLU A 52 -19.43 -14.16 -13.10
N CYS A 53 -19.80 -14.00 -14.38
CA CYS A 53 -20.98 -13.24 -14.78
C CYS A 53 -22.15 -14.18 -15.04
N TYR A 54 -23.29 -13.87 -14.42
CA TYR A 54 -24.55 -14.58 -14.55
C TYR A 54 -25.64 -13.61 -14.97
N VAL A 55 -26.67 -14.08 -15.69
CA VAL A 55 -27.83 -13.24 -16.03
C VAL A 55 -29.04 -13.71 -15.24
N ILE A 56 -29.60 -12.80 -14.43
CA ILE A 56 -30.81 -13.03 -13.66
C ILE A 56 -31.85 -12.01 -14.11
N GLY A 57 -32.97 -12.46 -14.69
CA GLY A 57 -34.06 -11.57 -15.11
C GLY A 57 -33.63 -10.45 -16.07
N ASN A 58 -32.76 -10.78 -17.05
CA ASN A 58 -32.17 -9.84 -18.02
C ASN A 58 -31.16 -8.83 -17.46
N GLN A 59 -30.73 -8.95 -16.20
CA GLN A 59 -29.65 -8.14 -15.64
C GLN A 59 -28.39 -8.98 -15.41
N PRO A 60 -27.19 -8.49 -15.80
CA PRO A 60 -25.95 -9.13 -15.45
C PRO A 60 -25.68 -8.97 -13.95
N LYS A 61 -25.30 -10.06 -13.30
CA LYS A 61 -24.93 -10.16 -11.90
C LYS A 61 -23.56 -10.81 -11.78
N CYS A 62 -22.76 -10.32 -10.85
CA CYS A 62 -21.43 -10.85 -10.60
C CYS A 62 -21.40 -11.72 -9.35
N VAL A 63 -20.84 -12.91 -9.48
CA VAL A 63 -20.41 -13.73 -8.35
C VAL A 63 -18.91 -13.55 -8.25
N CYS A 64 -18.45 -12.89 -7.18
CA CYS A 64 -17.05 -12.53 -7.03
C CYS A 64 -16.20 -13.73 -6.65
N ASP A 65 -15.00 -13.76 -7.23
CA ASP A 65 -13.94 -14.65 -6.77
C ASP A 65 -13.62 -14.36 -5.29
N ASP A 66 -13.04 -15.33 -4.60
CA ASP A 66 -12.60 -15.16 -3.23
C ASP A 66 -11.78 -13.87 -3.09
N LEU A 67 -12.02 -13.12 -2.01
CA LEU A 67 -11.33 -11.86 -1.68
C LEU A 67 -11.78 -10.63 -2.50
N PHE A 68 -12.70 -10.76 -3.45
CA PHE A 68 -13.26 -9.62 -4.19
C PHE A 68 -14.68 -9.30 -3.75
N THR A 69 -15.02 -8.02 -3.78
CA THR A 69 -16.32 -7.49 -3.37
C THR A 69 -16.76 -6.34 -4.28
N GLY A 70 -18.02 -5.91 -4.13
CA GLY A 70 -18.66 -4.88 -4.95
C GLY A 70 -19.47 -5.47 -6.11
N ASP A 71 -20.34 -4.64 -6.68
CA ASP A 71 -21.30 -5.07 -7.72
C ASP A 71 -20.64 -5.66 -8.97
N ARG A 72 -19.38 -5.28 -9.22
CA ARG A 72 -18.57 -5.75 -10.36
C ARG A 72 -17.30 -6.47 -9.90
N CYS A 73 -17.19 -6.83 -8.62
CA CYS A 73 -15.99 -7.46 -8.04
C CYS A 73 -14.73 -6.61 -8.22
N GLN A 74 -14.88 -5.29 -8.09
CA GLN A 74 -13.82 -4.30 -8.30
C GLN A 74 -12.99 -4.03 -7.05
N TYR A 75 -13.47 -4.39 -5.86
CA TYR A 75 -12.79 -4.09 -4.60
C TYR A 75 -12.11 -5.33 -4.04
N VAL A 76 -10.79 -5.26 -3.86
CA VAL A 76 -10.03 -6.32 -3.19
C VAL A 76 -10.13 -6.17 -1.69
N ASN A 77 -10.37 -7.28 -1.00
CA ASN A 77 -10.31 -7.39 0.44
C ASN A 77 -8.97 -7.99 0.87
N LEU A 78 -8.01 -7.11 1.19
CA LEU A 78 -6.70 -7.54 1.65
C LEU A 78 -6.71 -8.14 3.05
N LYS A 79 -7.73 -7.87 3.89
CA LYS A 79 -7.83 -8.43 5.25
C LYS A 79 -7.92 -9.96 5.28
N SER A 80 -8.34 -10.56 4.17
CA SER A 80 -8.44 -12.01 4.00
C SER A 80 -7.20 -12.63 3.32
N VAL A 81 -6.16 -11.83 3.06
CA VAL A 81 -4.88 -12.26 2.49
C VAL A 81 -3.87 -12.46 3.62
N ASP A 82 -3.13 -13.57 3.58
CA ASP A 82 -2.09 -13.83 4.58
C ASP A 82 -0.89 -12.92 4.29
N THR A 83 -0.34 -12.28 5.33
CA THR A 83 0.80 -11.38 5.21
C THR A 83 1.99 -11.89 6.01
N VAL A 84 3.16 -11.97 5.38
CA VAL A 84 4.42 -12.32 6.02
C VAL A 84 5.39 -11.16 5.87
N THR A 85 5.92 -10.65 6.97
CA THR A 85 6.91 -9.56 6.95
C THR A 85 8.31 -10.12 7.19
N ILE A 86 9.27 -9.71 6.36
CA ILE A 86 10.69 -10.07 6.49
C ILE A 86 11.50 -8.78 6.35
N GLY A 87 11.97 -8.23 7.48
CA GLY A 87 12.63 -6.94 7.53
C GLY A 87 11.75 -5.81 6.98
N CYS A 88 12.19 -5.16 5.90
CA CYS A 88 11.48 -4.08 5.19
C CYS A 88 10.65 -4.55 3.99
N THR A 89 10.42 -5.86 3.85
CA THR A 89 9.62 -6.44 2.77
C THR A 89 8.39 -7.13 3.35
N VAL A 90 7.23 -6.83 2.78
CA VAL A 90 5.95 -7.46 3.13
C VAL A 90 5.54 -8.35 1.97
N ILE A 91 5.24 -9.61 2.27
CA ILE A 91 4.82 -10.62 1.31
C ILE A 91 3.33 -10.87 1.52
N PHE A 92 2.56 -10.69 0.46
CA PHE A 92 1.13 -11.03 0.42
C PHE A 92 0.98 -12.43 -0.18
N GLN A 93 0.30 -13.33 0.51
CA GLN A 93 0.08 -14.72 0.12
C GLN A 93 -1.42 -15.00 -0.05
N TRP A 94 -1.77 -15.47 -1.24
CA TRP A 94 -3.15 -15.81 -1.61
C TRP A 94 -3.38 -17.31 -1.62
N LYS A 95 -4.55 -17.74 -1.13
CA LYS A 95 -4.96 -19.15 -1.19
C LYS A 95 -5.06 -19.67 -2.64
N ARG A 96 -5.48 -18.80 -3.57
CA ARG A 96 -5.60 -19.07 -5.01
C ARG A 96 -4.95 -17.91 -5.80
N PRO A 97 -4.36 -18.15 -6.98
CA PRO A 97 -3.77 -17.09 -7.80
C PRO A 97 -4.80 -16.01 -8.12
N PRO A 98 -4.60 -14.75 -7.68
CA PRO A 98 -5.57 -13.68 -7.91
C PRO A 98 -5.36 -13.05 -9.30
N ARG A 99 -6.44 -12.49 -9.87
CA ARG A 99 -6.38 -11.77 -11.15
C ARG A 99 -6.12 -10.27 -10.94
N LEU A 100 -4.90 -9.91 -10.55
CA LEU A 100 -4.55 -8.53 -10.19
C LEU A 100 -3.97 -7.69 -11.34
N ARG A 101 -4.35 -7.95 -12.60
CA ARG A 101 -3.88 -7.13 -13.72
C ARG A 101 -4.43 -5.70 -13.60
N GLY A 102 -3.54 -4.71 -13.70
CA GLY A 102 -3.90 -3.29 -13.55
C GLY A 102 -4.14 -2.86 -12.10
N TYR A 103 -3.57 -3.57 -11.11
CA TYR A 103 -3.55 -3.11 -9.72
C TYR A 103 -2.14 -2.69 -9.30
N SER A 104 -2.06 -1.78 -8.34
CA SER A 104 -0.84 -1.31 -7.70
C SER A 104 -0.99 -1.36 -6.19
N PHE A 105 0.09 -1.67 -5.47
CA PHE A 105 0.10 -1.41 -4.03
C PHE A 105 0.32 0.06 -3.79
N VAL A 106 -0.47 0.60 -2.88
CA VAL A 106 -0.34 1.95 -2.37
C VAL A 106 -0.14 1.84 -0.86
N TYR A 107 0.90 2.49 -0.35
CA TYR A 107 1.21 2.40 1.07
C TYR A 107 1.74 3.72 1.62
N PHE A 108 1.52 3.91 2.92
CA PHE A 108 1.99 5.07 3.66
C PHE A 108 2.26 4.70 5.12
N ARG A 109 3.15 5.47 5.75
CA ARG A 109 3.56 5.26 7.13
C ARG A 109 2.53 5.89 8.09
N LEU A 110 2.16 5.18 9.16
CA LEU A 110 1.13 5.62 10.10
C LEU A 110 1.64 6.61 11.16
N ASP A 111 2.92 6.56 11.49
CA ASP A 111 3.57 7.46 12.47
C ASP A 111 3.97 8.83 11.87
N SER A 112 3.80 9.02 10.56
CA SER A 112 4.22 10.20 9.83
C SER A 112 3.06 11.17 9.67
N THR A 113 3.27 12.43 10.08
CA THR A 113 2.33 13.53 9.79
C THR A 113 2.30 13.87 8.30
N ASP A 114 3.44 13.68 7.64
CA ASP A 114 3.55 13.73 6.19
C ASP A 114 3.13 12.35 5.67
N HIS A 115 1.86 12.19 5.35
CA HIS A 115 1.31 11.00 4.72
C HIS A 115 1.84 10.87 3.28
N VAL A 116 3.14 10.66 3.13
CA VAL A 116 3.79 10.43 1.84
C VAL A 116 3.26 9.12 1.28
N LEU A 117 2.59 9.22 0.14
CA LEU A 117 1.99 8.11 -0.55
C LEU A 117 3.04 7.48 -1.46
N TYR A 118 3.37 6.22 -1.20
CA TYR A 118 4.23 5.43 -2.08
C TYR A 118 3.37 4.49 -2.91
N LYS A 119 3.71 4.36 -4.19
CA LYS A 119 3.04 3.47 -5.14
C LYS A 119 4.05 2.49 -5.72
N ASN A 120 3.67 1.21 -5.74
CA ASN A 120 4.46 0.16 -6.34
C ASN A 120 3.57 -0.70 -7.24
N GLY A 121 3.98 -0.87 -8.49
CA GLY A 121 3.27 -1.71 -9.44
C GLY A 121 3.30 -3.17 -9.01
N ILE A 122 2.22 -3.90 -9.30
CA ILE A 122 2.15 -5.34 -9.02
C ILE A 122 2.59 -6.10 -10.26
N TYR A 123 3.65 -6.89 -10.11
CA TYR A 123 4.09 -7.82 -11.13
C TYR A 123 3.86 -9.23 -10.59
N MET A 124 2.79 -9.87 -11.06
CA MET A 124 2.49 -11.28 -10.80
C MET A 124 2.48 -12.03 -12.12
N LYS A 125 3.20 -13.14 -12.20
CA LYS A 125 3.08 -14.06 -13.35
C LYS A 125 1.77 -14.83 -13.23
N ASP A 126 1.26 -15.30 -14.36
CA ASP A 126 0.09 -16.18 -14.37
C ASP A 126 0.40 -17.41 -13.50
N ASN A 127 -0.47 -17.70 -12.51
CA ASN A 127 -0.35 -18.75 -11.48
C ASN A 127 0.47 -18.40 -10.21
N ASP A 128 1.08 -17.23 -10.10
CA ASP A 128 1.73 -16.82 -8.85
C ASP A 128 0.69 -16.66 -7.74
N ARG A 129 1.05 -17.10 -6.53
CA ARG A 129 0.21 -16.99 -5.31
C ARG A 129 0.77 -16.02 -4.29
N SER A 130 1.85 -15.32 -4.64
CA SER A 130 2.47 -14.36 -3.76
C SER A 130 3.05 -13.19 -4.53
N THR A 131 3.07 -12.04 -3.88
CA THR A 131 3.78 -10.86 -4.37
C THR A 131 4.37 -10.14 -3.17
N LEU A 132 5.32 -9.24 -3.45
CA LEU A 132 6.03 -8.53 -2.41
C LEU A 132 5.92 -7.02 -2.59
N VAL A 133 5.81 -6.33 -1.46
CA VAL A 133 5.99 -4.89 -1.32
C VAL A 133 7.30 -4.70 -0.59
N GLY A 134 8.36 -4.40 -1.35
CA GLY A 134 9.70 -4.12 -0.82
C GLY A 134 9.99 -2.63 -0.69
N LYS A 135 11.18 -2.32 -0.17
CA LYS A 135 11.72 -0.96 0.02
C LYS A 135 10.89 -0.09 0.97
N LEU A 136 10.31 -0.68 2.01
CA LEU A 136 9.74 0.11 3.11
C LEU A 136 10.88 0.86 3.82
N ASP A 137 10.76 2.19 3.85
CA ASP A 137 11.81 3.14 4.22
C ASP A 137 12.39 2.94 5.63
N ARG A 138 11.63 2.36 6.56
CA ARG A 138 12.07 2.15 7.94
C ARG A 138 11.70 0.78 8.50
N GLN A 139 12.61 0.27 9.33
CA GLN A 139 12.38 -0.86 10.21
C GLN A 139 11.57 -0.43 11.43
N ASN A 140 10.80 -1.36 12.01
CA ASN A 140 9.95 -1.15 13.18
C ASN A 140 8.95 0.01 13.03
N ALA A 141 8.35 0.15 11.85
CA ALA A 141 7.32 1.13 11.56
C ALA A 141 6.03 0.44 11.09
N ASP A 142 4.89 1.07 11.43
CA ASP A 142 3.59 0.61 10.99
C ASP A 142 3.24 1.27 9.65
N TYR A 143 2.94 0.45 8.66
CA TYR A 143 2.51 0.87 7.33
C TYR A 143 1.07 0.44 7.09
N ARG A 144 0.28 1.31 6.48
CA ARG A 144 -0.98 0.91 5.87
C ARG A 144 -0.72 0.60 4.41
N VAL A 145 -1.10 -0.61 3.98
CA VAL A 145 -0.96 -1.08 2.62
C VAL A 145 -2.34 -1.38 2.04
N CYS A 146 -2.62 -0.78 0.89
CA CYS A 146 -3.86 -0.89 0.16
C CYS A 146 -3.56 -1.39 -1.24
N LEU A 147 -4.55 -2.05 -1.87
CA LEU A 147 -4.54 -2.28 -3.30
C LEU A 147 -5.30 -1.15 -3.97
N GLU A 148 -4.75 -0.57 -5.04
CA GLU A 148 -5.40 0.43 -5.86
C GLU A 148 -5.54 -0.09 -7.28
N ASP A 149 -6.71 0.10 -7.87
CA ASP A 149 -6.93 -0.14 -9.28
C ASP A 149 -6.36 1.02 -10.12
N GLU A 150 -5.47 0.70 -11.07
CA GLU A 150 -4.80 1.64 -11.97
C GLU A 150 -5.80 2.46 -12.79
N TYR A 151 -6.98 1.92 -13.10
CA TYR A 151 -8.03 2.62 -13.84
C TYR A 151 -8.81 3.64 -12.99
N THR A 152 -8.72 3.54 -11.66
CA THR A 152 -9.33 4.49 -10.72
C THR A 152 -8.36 5.51 -10.17
N ALA A 153 -7.07 5.39 -10.49
CA ALA A 153 -5.97 6.15 -9.91
C ALA A 153 -6.07 7.67 -10.17
N ASP A 154 -6.83 8.10 -11.18
CA ASP A 154 -6.99 9.52 -11.52
C ASP A 154 -8.02 10.25 -10.63
N LEU A 155 -8.86 9.52 -9.88
CA LEU A 155 -9.93 10.11 -9.07
C LEU A 155 -9.70 10.05 -7.55
N VAL A 156 -8.69 9.32 -7.05
CA VAL A 156 -8.51 9.13 -5.61
C VAL A 156 -7.67 10.26 -5.00
N VAL A 157 -8.34 11.40 -4.85
CA VAL A 157 -7.95 12.45 -3.92
C VAL A 157 -8.29 11.97 -2.50
N ARG A 158 -7.25 11.83 -1.66
CA ARG A 158 -7.26 11.78 -0.18
C ARG A 158 -7.82 10.50 0.48
N THR A 159 -6.88 9.72 1.03
CA THR A 159 -6.91 8.84 2.23
C THR A 159 -8.25 8.30 2.77
N LYS A 160 -9.30 9.11 2.94
CA LYS A 160 -10.63 8.67 3.43
C LYS A 160 -11.43 7.82 2.42
N ALA A 161 -11.27 8.05 1.11
CA ALA A 161 -11.95 7.23 0.11
C ALA A 161 -11.32 5.83 0.01
N LEU A 162 -9.99 5.77 0.10
CA LEU A 162 -9.23 4.52 0.05
C LEU A 162 -9.55 3.60 1.24
N ASP A 163 -9.74 4.20 2.43
CA ASP A 163 -10.09 3.50 3.67
C ASP A 163 -11.44 2.75 3.59
N ASN A 164 -12.41 3.30 2.86
CA ASN A 164 -13.75 2.71 2.76
C ASN A 164 -13.87 1.73 1.58
N LEU A 165 -13.03 1.86 0.55
CA LEU A 165 -13.17 1.12 -0.70
C LEU A 165 -12.31 -0.16 -0.76
N ASN A 166 -11.07 -0.14 -0.24
CA ASN A 166 -10.08 -1.18 -0.56
C ASN A 166 -9.57 -2.00 0.63
N ASN A 167 -10.29 -2.04 1.75
CA ASN A 167 -10.03 -2.93 2.90
C ASN A 167 -8.53 -3.15 3.17
N CYS A 168 -7.82 -2.04 3.39
CA CYS A 168 -6.37 -2.03 3.58
C CYS A 168 -5.94 -2.86 4.79
N VAL A 169 -4.67 -3.29 4.78
CA VAL A 169 -4.04 -4.02 5.89
C VAL A 169 -2.97 -3.13 6.53
N VAL A 170 -2.88 -3.18 7.86
CA VAL A 170 -1.78 -2.58 8.60
C VAL A 170 -0.72 -3.64 8.83
N VAL A 171 0.50 -3.36 8.42
CA VAL A 171 1.66 -4.25 8.54
C VAL A 171 2.75 -3.53 9.30
N ARG A 172 3.42 -4.27 10.20
CA ARG A 172 4.55 -3.77 10.96
C ARG A 172 5.84 -4.35 10.39
N THR A 173 6.80 -3.49 10.06
CA THR A 173 8.13 -3.94 9.64
C THR A 173 8.94 -4.43 10.84
N GLU A 174 9.71 -5.49 10.65
CA GLU A 174 10.58 -6.03 11.69
C GLU A 174 11.98 -5.40 11.61
N PRO A 175 12.70 -5.28 12.73
CA PRO A 175 14.11 -4.95 12.70
C PRO A 175 14.89 -6.03 11.94
N ASP A 176 15.81 -5.62 11.08
CA ASP A 176 16.70 -6.56 10.39
C ASP A 176 17.74 -7.08 11.38
N TYR A 177 17.50 -8.30 11.87
CA TYR A 177 18.42 -8.98 12.79
C TYR A 177 19.83 -9.10 12.23
N HIS A 178 20.02 -9.20 10.90
CA HIS A 178 21.36 -9.26 10.32
C HIS A 178 22.14 -7.97 10.56
N THR A 179 21.47 -6.82 10.39
CA THR A 179 22.08 -5.51 10.67
C THR A 179 22.42 -5.39 12.15
N LEU A 180 21.50 -5.76 13.05
CA LEU A 180 21.73 -5.68 14.50
C LEU A 180 22.88 -6.61 14.95
N VAL A 181 22.91 -7.84 14.46
CA VAL A 181 23.97 -8.80 14.74
C VAL A 181 25.31 -8.30 14.21
N ALA A 182 25.36 -7.74 13.00
CA ALA A 182 26.57 -7.15 12.44
C ALA A 182 27.11 -5.99 13.32
N TYR A 183 26.22 -5.12 13.82
CA TYR A 183 26.61 -4.06 14.75
C TYR A 183 27.20 -4.59 16.06
N ILE A 184 26.59 -5.64 16.64
CA ILE A 184 27.10 -6.28 17.86
C ILE A 184 28.50 -6.87 17.61
N PHE A 185 28.68 -7.60 16.50
CA PHE A 185 30.00 -8.15 16.14
C PHE A 185 31.05 -7.06 15.93
N ALA A 186 30.71 -5.98 15.23
CA ALA A 186 31.62 -4.85 15.03
C ALA A 186 32.02 -4.18 16.36
N ALA A 187 31.07 -4.00 17.28
CA ALA A 187 31.34 -3.47 18.62
C ALA A 187 32.27 -4.38 19.42
N MET A 188 32.03 -5.70 19.40
CA MET A 188 32.88 -6.68 20.08
C MET A 188 34.30 -6.70 19.53
N LEU A 189 34.46 -6.66 18.20
CA LEU A 189 35.77 -6.55 17.55
C LEU A 189 36.47 -5.23 17.91
N GLY A 190 35.73 -4.13 17.95
CA GLY A 190 36.24 -2.83 18.40
C GLY A 190 36.78 -2.89 19.84
N CYS A 191 36.03 -3.50 20.77
CA CYS A 191 36.47 -3.70 22.15
C CYS A 191 37.75 -4.52 22.23
N VAL A 192 37.87 -5.61 21.46
CA VAL A 192 39.07 -6.45 21.41
C VAL A 192 40.28 -5.65 20.91
N VAL A 193 40.12 -4.86 19.85
CA VAL A 193 41.20 -4.01 19.33
C VAL A 193 41.66 -2.97 20.36
N VAL A 194 40.73 -2.31 21.05
CA VAL A 194 41.06 -1.35 22.11
C VAL A 194 41.83 -2.02 23.26
N ILE A 195 41.40 -3.21 23.69
CA ILE A 195 42.10 -3.99 24.73
C ILE A 195 43.51 -4.36 24.28
N LEU A 196 43.69 -4.80 23.02
CA LEU A 196 45.00 -5.14 22.48
C LEU A 196 45.93 -3.92 22.41
N ILE A 197 45.43 -2.76 22.00
CA ILE A 197 46.20 -1.50 21.98
C ILE A 197 46.64 -1.13 23.40
N TYR A 198 45.73 -1.21 24.37
CA TYR A 198 46.04 -0.94 25.77
C TYR A 198 47.13 -1.87 26.30
N TYR A 199 47.01 -3.17 26.02
CA TYR A 199 47.98 -4.18 26.43
C TYR A 199 49.38 -3.97 25.80
N GLN A 200 49.43 -3.59 24.52
CA GLN A 200 50.70 -3.27 23.86
C GLN A 200 51.34 -2.00 24.43
N ARG A 201 50.52 -1.00 24.82
CA ARG A 201 51.01 0.23 25.45
C ARG A 201 51.67 -0.03 26.79
N ASP A 202 51.02 -0.79 27.68
CA ASP A 202 51.59 -1.16 28.99
C ASP A 202 52.91 -1.94 28.81
N LYS A 203 52.97 -2.81 27.81
CA LYS A 203 54.19 -3.57 27.50
C LYS A 203 55.31 -2.68 26.94
N LEU A 204 54.99 -1.61 26.22
CA LEU A 204 55.97 -0.63 25.74
C LEU A 204 56.55 0.22 26.89
N GLU A 205 55.73 0.64 27.86
CA GLU A 205 56.23 1.43 28.99
C GLU A 205 57.19 0.64 29.89
N LEU A 206 56.98 -0.67 30.05
CA LEU A 206 57.91 -1.55 30.76
C LEU A 206 59.29 -1.71 30.06
N LEU A 207 59.35 -1.57 28.73
CA LEU A 207 60.62 -1.67 28.00
C LEU A 207 61.45 -0.36 28.06
N PHE A 208 60.79 0.80 28.13
CA PHE A 208 61.47 2.10 28.22
C PHE A 208 62.06 2.40 29.61
N PHE A 209 61.49 1.87 30.69
CA PHE A 209 62.05 2.02 32.04
C PHE A 209 63.22 1.08 32.37
N SER A 210 63.61 0.18 31.45
CA SER A 210 64.73 -0.75 31.70
C SER A 210 66.11 -0.24 31.26
N LYS A 211 66.23 0.98 30.70
CA LYS A 211 67.55 1.57 30.40
C LYS A 211 68.02 2.42 31.59
N PRO A 212 69.06 2.01 32.33
CA PRO A 212 69.65 2.84 33.37
C PRO A 212 70.24 4.10 32.74
N MET A 213 69.80 5.25 33.26
CA MET A 213 70.30 6.58 32.98
C MET A 213 71.76 6.67 33.47
N PHE A 214 72.72 6.36 32.59
CA PHE A 214 74.14 6.52 32.88
C PHE A 214 74.51 8.02 32.88
N LEU A 215 74.73 8.51 34.10
CA LEU A 215 75.76 9.47 34.53
C LEU A 215 75.94 10.77 33.71
N TYR A 216 75.32 11.83 34.23
CA TYR A 216 75.74 13.22 34.03
C TYR A 216 77.16 13.41 34.59
N THR A 217 78.18 13.46 33.73
CA THR A 217 79.52 13.91 34.13
C THR A 217 79.51 15.43 34.26
N LYS A 218 79.74 15.90 35.49
CA LYS A 218 79.90 17.31 35.87
C LYS A 218 81.15 17.88 35.17
N PRO A 219 81.06 18.97 34.37
CA PRO A 219 82.25 19.60 33.83
C PRO A 219 83.08 20.22 34.95
N LYS A 220 84.39 19.94 34.89
CA LYS A 220 85.45 20.40 35.80
C LYS A 220 85.67 21.91 35.58
N PRO A 221 85.81 22.72 36.65
CA PRO A 221 86.23 24.11 36.51
C PRO A 221 87.72 24.15 36.14
N GLU A 222 88.07 24.84 35.05
CA GLU A 222 89.44 25.27 34.78
C GLU A 222 89.67 26.60 35.49
N GLU A 223 90.61 26.56 36.44
CA GLU A 223 91.23 27.72 37.07
C GLU A 223 92.15 28.46 36.08
N GLU A 224 92.24 29.75 36.34
CA GLU A 224 93.03 30.80 35.68
C GLU A 224 94.52 30.47 35.61
N GLU A 225 95.19 30.89 34.53
CA GLU A 225 96.56 31.39 34.66
C GLU A 225 96.82 32.58 33.71
N GLU A 226 97.20 33.65 34.38
CA GLU A 226 97.59 34.99 33.94
C GLU A 226 99.08 35.00 33.59
N GLN A 227 99.48 35.63 32.46
CA GLN A 227 100.79 36.32 32.25
C GLN A 227 100.91 36.71 30.75
N GLN A 228 100.79 37.98 30.36
CA GLN A 228 101.79 39.06 30.48
C GLN A 228 102.96 38.93 29.47
N ASN A 229 102.75 39.39 28.23
CA ASN A 229 103.64 40.29 27.47
C ASN A 229 103.02 40.71 26.13
#